data_AF-A0A529XY46-F1
#
_entry.id   AF-A0A529XY46-F1
#
_cell.length_a   1.000
_cell.length_b   1.000
_cell.length_c   1.000
_cell.angle_alpha   90.00
_cell.angle_beta   90.00
_cell.angle_gamma   90.00
#
_symmetry.space_group_name_H-M   'P 1'
#
loop_
_entity.id
_entity.type
_entity.pdbx_description
1 polymer ?
#
loop_
_entity_poly.entity_id
_entity_poly.type
_entity_poly.pdbx_seq_one_letter_code
_entity_poly.pdbx_strand_id
1 'polypeptide(L)'
;RFSKRLGKLVPHPTEHVRNGTTSILELDSSRGGRADAWHTDVTFVDAYPKISILRGVTIPEVGGDTVWSNTVAAYDSLPPALKATAEQLWATHSNAYDYAAQRPHASEADRRHYEEVFASTVYETDHPVVRVHPETGERSLILGSFVQRFVGYSKSDSEQLYALLQSHVLRIE
;
A
#
# COMPACT_ATOMS: atom_id res chain seq x y z
N ARG A 1 1.06 -20.49 -13.28
CA ARG A 1 1.43 -21.79 -12.67
C ARG A 1 2.33 -21.60 -11.45
N PHE A 2 3.41 -20.81 -11.56
CA PHE A 2 4.31 -20.49 -10.43
C PHE A 2 3.58 -19.89 -9.22
N SER A 3 2.79 -18.83 -9.42
CA SER A 3 2.07 -18.12 -8.36
C SER A 3 1.19 -19.00 -7.47
N LYS A 4 0.56 -20.03 -8.06
CA LYS A 4 -0.28 -20.99 -7.33
C LYS A 4 0.48 -21.84 -6.29
N ARG A 5 1.82 -21.86 -6.35
CA ARG A 5 2.65 -22.53 -5.34
C ARG A 5 2.79 -21.71 -4.05
N LEU A 6 2.51 -20.42 -4.10
CA LEU A 6 2.66 -19.48 -2.97
C LEU A 6 1.34 -19.17 -2.27
N GLY A 7 0.20 -19.59 -2.86
CA GLY A 7 -1.12 -19.45 -2.24
C GLY A 7 -2.26 -19.41 -3.27
N LYS A 8 -3.46 -19.11 -2.77
CA LYS A 8 -4.65 -18.83 -3.59
C LYS A 8 -4.46 -17.47 -4.27
N LEU A 9 -4.77 -17.40 -5.56
CA LEU A 9 -4.72 -16.15 -6.31
C LEU A 9 -5.93 -15.29 -5.94
N VAL A 10 -5.68 -14.00 -5.74
CA VAL A 10 -6.70 -13.01 -5.39
C VAL A 10 -6.66 -11.91 -6.46
N PRO A 11 -7.77 -11.57 -7.14
CA PRO A 11 -7.82 -10.43 -8.03
C PRO A 11 -7.79 -9.12 -7.22
N HIS A 12 -7.45 -8.01 -7.87
CA HIS A 12 -7.64 -6.70 -7.27
C HIS A 12 -9.14 -6.47 -7.02
N PRO A 13 -9.55 -5.87 -5.89
CA PRO A 13 -10.96 -5.72 -5.53
C PRO A 13 -11.77 -4.84 -6.49
N THR A 14 -11.12 -3.86 -7.12
CA THR A 14 -11.79 -2.87 -8.00
C THR A 14 -11.19 -2.74 -9.39
N GLU A 15 -9.98 -3.27 -9.62
CA GLU A 15 -9.28 -3.09 -10.89
C GLU A 15 -9.56 -4.26 -11.82
N HIS A 16 -9.57 -3.99 -13.12
CA HIS A 16 -9.82 -5.02 -14.12
C HIS A 16 -8.65 -6.01 -14.20
N VAL A 17 -9.00 -7.30 -14.22
CA VAL A 17 -8.04 -8.36 -14.56
C VAL A 17 -7.84 -8.42 -16.07
N ARG A 18 -6.62 -8.73 -16.50
CA ARG A 18 -6.28 -8.96 -17.90
C ARG A 18 -7.23 -9.99 -18.53
N ASN A 19 -7.73 -9.66 -19.72
CA ASN A 19 -8.58 -10.54 -20.51
C ASN A 19 -7.98 -11.95 -20.65
N GLY A 20 -8.81 -12.97 -20.41
CA GLY A 20 -8.40 -14.38 -20.46
C GLY A 20 -7.62 -14.85 -19.22
N THR A 21 -7.54 -14.03 -18.16
CA THR A 21 -6.93 -14.40 -16.88
C THR A 21 -7.92 -14.19 -15.74
N THR A 22 -7.63 -14.80 -14.58
CA THR A 22 -8.49 -14.71 -13.40
C THR A 22 -7.97 -13.75 -12.32
N SER A 23 -6.73 -13.27 -12.45
CA SER A 23 -6.06 -12.56 -11.35
C SER A 23 -4.80 -11.78 -11.78
N ILE A 24 -4.57 -11.57 -13.08
CA ILE A 24 -3.39 -10.79 -13.52
C ILE A 24 -3.85 -9.34 -13.68
N LEU A 25 -3.26 -8.45 -12.90
CA LEU A 25 -3.38 -7.01 -13.09
C LEU A 25 -2.29 -6.54 -14.06
N GLU A 26 -2.64 -5.76 -15.06
CA GLU A 26 -1.69 -5.15 -15.99
C GLU A 26 -1.35 -3.73 -15.55
N LEU A 27 -0.06 -3.44 -15.41
CA LEU A 27 0.45 -2.11 -15.12
C LEU A 27 1.11 -1.58 -16.39
N ASP A 28 0.52 -0.54 -16.97
CA ASP A 28 1.06 0.16 -18.14
C ASP A 28 1.33 1.62 -17.78
N SER A 29 2.60 1.93 -17.51
CA SER A 29 3.04 3.28 -17.15
C SER A 29 2.86 4.29 -18.28
N SER A 30 2.73 3.86 -19.54
CA SER A 30 2.43 4.77 -20.66
C SER A 30 0.98 5.26 -20.63
N ARG A 31 0.14 4.59 -19.85
CA ARG A 31 -1.29 4.89 -19.63
C ARG A 31 -1.59 5.27 -18.18
N GLY A 32 -0.59 5.78 -17.46
CA GLY A 32 -0.78 6.27 -16.09
C GLY A 32 -0.71 5.21 -14.99
N GLY A 33 -0.43 3.95 -15.30
CA GLY A 33 -0.27 2.85 -14.33
C GLY A 33 1.00 2.91 -13.48
N ARG A 34 1.46 4.11 -13.10
CA ARG A 34 2.62 4.31 -12.22
C ARG A 34 2.14 4.29 -10.77
N ALA A 35 2.77 3.47 -9.94
CA ALA A 35 2.55 3.46 -8.50
C ALA A 35 3.70 4.24 -7.84
N ASP A 36 3.57 5.57 -7.82
CA ASP A 36 4.60 6.53 -7.44
C ASP A 36 4.51 7.02 -5.99
N ALA A 37 3.59 6.45 -5.20
CA ALA A 37 3.48 6.66 -3.77
C ALA A 37 3.91 5.41 -3.00
N TRP A 38 4.61 5.59 -1.88
CA TRP A 38 4.98 4.48 -0.99
C TRP A 38 3.74 3.82 -0.38
N HIS A 39 3.57 2.52 -0.62
CA HIS A 39 2.40 1.78 -0.17
C HIS A 39 2.73 0.30 0.07
N THR A 40 1.83 -0.36 0.81
CA THR A 40 1.64 -1.82 0.75
C THR A 40 0.34 -2.08 0.00
N ASP A 41 0.37 -3.05 -0.90
CA ASP A 41 -0.75 -3.39 -1.78
C ASP A 41 -2.06 -3.66 -1.00
N VAL A 42 -3.13 -2.97 -1.41
CA VAL A 42 -4.53 -3.28 -1.05
C VAL A 42 -4.80 -3.32 0.47
N THR A 43 -4.08 -2.54 1.27
CA THR A 43 -4.30 -2.52 2.74
C THR A 43 -5.67 -1.99 3.18
N PHE A 44 -6.47 -1.45 2.26
CA PHE A 44 -7.84 -1.00 2.53
C PHE A 44 -8.88 -2.13 2.65
N VAL A 45 -8.52 -3.39 2.40
CA VAL A 45 -9.37 -4.57 2.69
C VAL A 45 -8.90 -5.33 3.95
N ASP A 46 -9.75 -6.19 4.50
CA ASP A 46 -9.51 -6.99 5.71
C ASP A 46 -8.36 -7.98 5.55
N ALA A 47 -8.37 -8.76 4.47
CA ALA A 47 -7.39 -9.80 4.18
C ALA A 47 -6.55 -9.40 2.95
N TYR A 48 -5.72 -8.36 3.12
CA TYR A 48 -4.86 -7.88 2.04
C TYR A 48 -3.86 -8.96 1.57
N PRO A 49 -3.38 -8.89 0.31
CA PRO A 49 -2.52 -9.91 -0.27
C PRO A 49 -1.22 -10.10 0.52
N LYS A 50 -0.86 -11.37 0.78
CA LYS A 50 0.39 -11.67 1.48
C LYS A 50 1.65 -11.49 0.62
N ILE A 51 1.52 -11.70 -0.69
CA ILE A 51 2.63 -11.70 -1.66
C ILE A 51 2.10 -11.22 -3.00
N SER A 52 2.85 -10.31 -3.64
CA SER A 52 2.69 -9.93 -5.04
C SER A 52 3.81 -10.55 -5.89
N ILE A 53 3.50 -10.95 -7.12
CA ILE A 53 4.49 -11.46 -8.08
C ILE A 53 4.45 -10.55 -9.30
N LEU A 54 5.53 -9.80 -9.47
CA LEU A 54 5.67 -8.85 -10.56
C LEU A 54 6.54 -9.42 -11.69
N ARG A 55 6.14 -9.20 -12.94
CA ARG A 55 6.90 -9.59 -14.13
C ARG A 55 6.96 -8.41 -15.10
N GLY A 56 8.17 -7.96 -15.41
CA GLY A 56 8.39 -7.01 -16.51
C GLY A 56 8.06 -7.64 -17.86
N VAL A 57 7.24 -6.94 -18.65
CA VAL A 57 6.87 -7.33 -20.02
C VAL A 57 7.57 -6.40 -21.02
N THR A 58 7.41 -5.10 -20.82
CA THR A 58 8.11 -4.03 -21.54
C THR A 58 8.73 -3.13 -20.49
N ILE A 59 10.04 -2.92 -20.56
CA ILE A 59 10.80 -2.10 -19.62
C ILE A 59 11.60 -1.07 -20.45
N PRO A 60 11.62 0.22 -20.08
CA PRO A 60 12.44 1.21 -20.77
C PRO A 60 13.93 0.91 -20.60
N GLU A 61 14.76 1.46 -21.49
CA GLU A 61 16.23 1.31 -21.42
C GLU A 61 16.82 1.96 -20.16
N VAL A 62 16.21 3.04 -19.67
CA VAL A 62 16.63 3.78 -18.49
C VAL A 62 15.41 4.21 -17.66
N GLY A 63 15.53 4.09 -16.33
CA GLY A 63 14.50 4.44 -15.37
C GLY A 63 13.38 3.40 -15.25
N GLY A 64 12.34 3.73 -14.46
CA GLY A 64 11.25 2.78 -14.18
C GLY A 64 11.56 1.81 -13.04
N ASP A 65 12.58 2.12 -12.23
CA ASP A 65 12.95 1.33 -11.07
C ASP A 65 11.79 1.19 -10.10
N THR A 66 11.68 0.00 -9.52
CA THR A 66 10.84 -0.24 -8.34
C THR A 66 11.75 -0.35 -7.14
N VAL A 67 11.47 0.42 -6.10
CA VAL A 67 12.18 0.38 -4.82
C VAL A 67 11.25 -0.20 -3.76
N TRP A 68 11.84 -0.93 -2.81
CA TRP A 68 11.12 -1.51 -1.69
C TRP A 68 11.75 -1.05 -0.38
N SER A 69 10.94 -0.96 0.67
CA SER A 69 11.39 -0.72 2.03
C SER A 69 11.01 -1.89 2.93
N ASN A 70 11.89 -2.24 3.87
CA ASN A 70 11.66 -3.29 4.84
C ASN A 70 10.98 -2.71 6.10
N THR A 71 9.68 -2.97 6.24
CA THR A 71 8.89 -2.47 7.38
C THR A 71 9.15 -3.23 8.70
N VAL A 72 9.78 -4.40 8.65
CA VAL A 72 10.32 -5.09 9.84
C VAL A 72 11.54 -4.33 10.36
N ALA A 73 12.50 -4.04 9.48
CA ALA A 73 13.67 -3.24 9.84
C ALA A 73 13.29 -1.84 10.33
N ALA A 74 12.27 -1.22 9.71
CA ALA A 74 11.70 0.04 10.16
C ALA A 74 11.17 -0.06 11.60
N TYR A 75 10.35 -1.08 11.91
CA TYR A 75 9.88 -1.35 13.27
C TYR A 75 11.07 -1.54 14.22
N ASP A 76 12.04 -2.38 13.87
CA ASP A 76 13.19 -2.70 14.73
C ASP A 76 14.04 -1.48 15.07
N SER A 77 14.13 -0.52 14.14
CA SER A 77 14.86 0.73 14.32
C SER A 77 14.16 1.75 15.23
N LEU A 78 12.87 1.57 15.53
CA LEU A 78 12.14 2.51 16.37
C LEU A 78 12.71 2.55 17.80
N PRO A 79 12.87 3.75 18.40
CA PRO A 79 13.11 3.89 19.84
C PRO A 79 12.05 3.15 20.66
N PRO A 80 12.39 2.64 21.87
CA PRO A 80 11.45 1.85 22.68
C PRO A 80 10.10 2.55 22.94
N ALA A 81 10.10 3.86 23.19
CA ALA A 81 8.88 4.62 23.38
C ALA A 81 8.00 4.66 22.11
N LEU A 82 8.60 4.82 20.93
CA LEU A 82 7.86 4.81 19.66
C LEU A 82 7.36 3.41 19.30
N LYS A 83 8.11 2.34 19.64
CA LYS A 83 7.61 0.97 19.51
C LYS A 83 6.35 0.76 20.36
N ALA A 84 6.40 1.13 21.64
CA ALA A 84 5.28 0.99 22.56
C ALA A 84 4.05 1.79 22.09
N THR A 85 4.25 3.00 21.57
CA THR A 85 3.18 3.78 20.95
C THR A 85 2.62 3.08 19.72
N ALA A 86 3.47 2.69 18.76
CA ALA A 86 3.03 2.06 17.51
C ALA A 86 2.27 0.75 17.74
N GLU A 87 2.63 -0.03 18.76
CA GLU A 87 1.94 -1.27 19.14
C GLU A 87 0.51 -1.06 19.64
N GLN A 88 0.16 0.16 20.06
CA GLN A 88 -1.18 0.51 20.51
C GLN A 88 -2.02 1.20 19.42
N LEU A 89 -1.39 1.64 18.33
CA LEU A 89 -2.08 2.36 17.27
C LEU A 89 -2.84 1.43 16.33
N TRP A 90 -4.02 1.88 15.93
CA TRP A 90 -4.80 1.33 14.84
C TRP A 90 -4.98 2.41 13.78
N ALA A 91 -4.84 2.05 12.51
CA ALA A 91 -4.98 2.94 11.37
C ALA A 91 -6.17 2.53 10.52
N THR A 92 -7.00 3.49 10.11
CA THR A 92 -8.00 3.26 9.07
C THR A 92 -7.33 3.38 7.70
N HIS A 93 -7.40 2.33 6.90
CA HIS A 93 -6.95 2.30 5.51
C HIS A 93 -8.15 2.38 4.57
N SER A 94 -8.04 3.18 3.51
CA SER A 94 -9.10 3.33 2.50
C SER A 94 -8.53 3.45 1.09
N ASN A 95 -9.29 2.95 0.11
CA ASN A 95 -9.06 3.24 -1.30
C ASN A 95 -9.65 4.59 -1.72
N ALA A 96 -10.53 5.18 -0.91
CA ALA A 96 -11.06 6.53 -1.08
C ALA A 96 -10.14 7.54 -0.37
N TYR A 97 -8.99 7.83 -0.97
CA TYR A 97 -8.05 8.83 -0.48
C TYR A 97 -8.07 10.10 -1.34
N ASP A 98 -7.44 11.17 -0.86
CA ASP A 98 -7.30 12.41 -1.64
C ASP A 98 -6.31 12.19 -2.79
N TYR A 99 -6.80 11.59 -3.88
CA TYR A 99 -6.01 11.23 -5.05
C TYR A 99 -5.33 12.44 -5.69
N ALA A 100 -5.99 13.60 -5.66
CA ALA A 100 -5.44 14.83 -6.20
C ALA A 100 -4.29 15.36 -5.34
N ALA A 101 -4.41 15.34 -4.01
CA ALA A 101 -3.32 15.73 -3.11
C ALA A 101 -2.15 14.75 -3.13
N GLN A 102 -2.43 13.44 -3.27
CA GLN A 102 -1.39 12.41 -3.32
C GLN A 102 -0.73 12.30 -4.70
N ARG A 103 -1.42 12.71 -5.77
CA ARG A 103 -0.90 12.67 -7.16
C ARG A 103 -1.15 14.00 -7.88
N PRO A 104 -0.42 15.07 -7.50
CA PRO A 104 -0.61 16.41 -8.09
C PRO A 104 -0.29 16.47 -9.59
N HIS A 105 0.43 15.46 -10.12
CA HIS A 105 0.80 15.35 -11.53
C HIS A 105 -0.03 14.31 -12.31
N ALA A 106 -1.11 13.78 -11.70
CA ALA A 106 -2.01 12.84 -12.38
C ALA A 106 -2.68 13.50 -13.59
N SER A 107 -2.75 12.76 -14.70
CA SER A 107 -3.51 13.20 -15.87
C SER A 107 -5.02 13.18 -15.58
N GLU A 108 -5.81 13.84 -16.43
CA GLU A 108 -7.26 13.79 -16.33
C GLU A 108 -7.80 12.36 -16.52
N ALA A 109 -7.15 11.56 -17.37
CA ALA A 109 -7.48 10.15 -17.55
C ALA A 109 -7.23 9.34 -16.27
N ASP A 110 -6.12 9.59 -15.57
CA ASP A 110 -5.79 8.91 -14.31
C ASP A 110 -6.79 9.24 -13.21
N ARG A 111 -7.25 10.50 -13.16
CA ARG A 111 -8.29 10.93 -12.21
C ARG A 111 -9.63 10.25 -12.48
N ARG A 112 -10.07 10.18 -13.74
CA ARG A 112 -11.32 9.47 -14.08
C ARG A 112 -11.22 7.99 -13.79
N HIS A 113 -10.09 7.34 -14.12
CA HIS A 113 -9.87 5.93 -13.79
C HIS A 113 -9.95 5.70 -12.28
N TYR A 114 -9.35 6.58 -11.48
CA TYR A 114 -9.48 6.50 -10.02
C TYR A 114 -10.95 6.60 -9.56
N GLU A 115 -11.69 7.63 -10.01
CA GLU A 115 -13.06 7.89 -9.58
C GLU A 115 -14.04 6.79 -10.03
N GLU A 116 -13.92 6.33 -11.28
CA GLU A 116 -14.88 5.41 -11.92
C GLU A 116 -14.55 3.94 -11.71
N VAL A 117 -13.28 3.59 -11.48
CA VAL A 117 -12.83 2.20 -11.35
C VAL A 117 -12.32 1.95 -9.93
N PHE A 118 -11.22 2.59 -9.54
CA PHE A 118 -10.52 2.26 -8.29
C PHE A 118 -11.35 2.53 -7.03
N ALA A 119 -12.04 3.68 -7.00
CA ALA A 119 -12.90 4.14 -5.91
C ALA A 119 -14.40 3.86 -6.17
N SER A 120 -14.74 3.09 -7.21
CA SER A 120 -16.12 2.72 -7.55
C SER A 120 -16.87 2.02 -6.42
N THR A 121 -16.13 1.30 -5.58
CA THR A 121 -16.57 0.75 -4.30
C THR A 121 -15.61 1.23 -3.23
N VAL A 122 -16.11 1.90 -2.21
CA VAL A 122 -15.28 2.37 -1.10
C VAL A 122 -15.09 1.25 -0.09
N TYR A 123 -13.84 0.97 0.22
CA TYR A 123 -13.42 0.06 1.28
C TYR A 123 -12.76 0.89 2.38
N GLU A 124 -13.14 0.63 3.63
CA GLU A 124 -12.44 1.14 4.81
C GLU A 124 -12.19 -0.02 5.77
N THR A 125 -10.95 -0.18 6.21
CA THR A 125 -10.56 -1.23 7.14
C THR A 125 -9.59 -0.67 8.18
N ASP A 126 -9.86 -0.95 9.46
CA ASP A 126 -8.93 -0.65 10.54
C ASP A 126 -7.91 -1.79 10.71
N HIS A 127 -6.63 -1.46 10.62
CA HIS A 127 -5.52 -2.39 10.84
C HIS A 127 -4.65 -1.95 12.02
N PRO A 128 -4.07 -2.89 12.79
CA PRO A 128 -3.05 -2.53 13.77
C PRO A 128 -1.82 -1.99 13.03
N VAL A 129 -1.25 -0.89 13.50
CA VAL A 129 -0.05 -0.28 12.90
C VAL A 129 1.15 -1.22 13.02
N VAL A 130 1.20 -2.04 14.07
CA VAL A 130 2.17 -3.13 14.20
C VAL A 130 1.47 -4.45 14.00
N ARG A 131 1.85 -5.17 12.95
CA ARG A 131 1.39 -6.53 12.68
C ARG A 131 2.49 -7.53 13.00
N VAL A 132 2.10 -8.70 13.54
CA VAL A 132 2.97 -9.88 13.64
C VAL A 132 2.81 -10.72 12.38
N HIS A 133 3.89 -10.95 11.66
CA HIS A 133 3.89 -11.75 10.45
C HIS A 133 3.58 -13.22 10.78
N PRO A 134 2.54 -13.83 10.16
CA PRO A 134 2.00 -15.11 10.63
C PRO A 134 2.93 -16.31 10.40
N GLU A 135 3.88 -16.22 9.47
CA GLU A 135 4.81 -17.31 9.16
C GLU A 135 6.17 -17.15 9.86
N THR A 136 6.61 -15.92 10.16
CA THR A 136 7.95 -15.64 10.72
C THR A 136 7.91 -15.17 12.17
N GLY A 137 6.79 -14.65 12.65
CA GLY A 137 6.65 -14.07 13.99
C GLY A 137 7.27 -12.67 14.14
N GLU A 138 7.85 -12.12 13.07
CA GLU A 138 8.43 -10.78 13.07
C GLU A 138 7.35 -9.71 13.18
N ARG A 139 7.69 -8.59 13.83
CA ARG A 139 6.82 -7.41 13.89
C ARG A 139 7.17 -6.46 12.75
N SER A 140 6.15 -5.95 12.06
CA SER A 140 6.30 -5.01 10.94
C SER A 140 5.33 -3.85 11.06
N LEU A 141 5.74 -2.67 10.62
CA LEU A 141 4.83 -1.53 10.45
C LEU A 141 3.91 -1.73 9.24
N ILE A 142 2.60 -1.50 9.41
CA ILE A 142 1.60 -1.45 8.36
C ILE A 142 1.13 0.00 8.21
N LEU A 143 1.64 0.67 7.17
CA LEU A 143 1.38 2.06 6.85
C LEU A 143 1.29 2.22 5.31
N GLY A 144 1.72 3.37 4.77
CA GLY A 144 1.66 3.70 3.35
C GLY A 144 0.46 4.57 2.99
N SER A 145 0.36 4.91 1.71
CA SER A 145 -0.54 5.95 1.19
C SER A 145 -2.05 5.70 1.39
N PHE A 146 -2.44 4.47 1.72
CA PHE A 146 -3.85 4.14 2.01
C PHE A 146 -4.30 4.54 3.42
N VAL A 147 -3.39 4.85 4.35
CA VAL A 147 -3.73 5.33 5.70
C VAL A 147 -4.47 6.67 5.60
N GLN A 148 -5.65 6.75 6.22
CA GLN A 148 -6.45 7.97 6.30
C GLN A 148 -6.30 8.69 7.64
N ARG A 149 -6.26 7.93 8.74
CA ARG A 149 -6.24 8.44 10.12
C ARG A 149 -5.84 7.33 11.09
N PHE A 150 -5.42 7.70 12.29
CA PHE A 150 -5.36 6.76 13.41
C PHE A 150 -6.68 6.77 14.20
N VAL A 151 -7.16 5.59 14.56
CA VAL A 151 -8.42 5.40 15.28
C VAL A 151 -8.34 6.10 16.65
N GLY A 152 -9.28 6.99 16.93
CA GLY A 152 -9.33 7.75 18.18
C GLY A 152 -8.46 9.02 18.23
N TYR A 153 -7.77 9.37 17.14
CA TYR A 153 -6.94 10.57 17.04
C TYR A 153 -7.62 11.64 16.17
N SER A 154 -7.28 12.91 16.43
CA SER A 154 -7.68 13.99 15.52
C SER A 154 -6.97 13.85 14.17
N LYS A 155 -7.46 14.56 13.15
CA LYS A 155 -6.80 14.61 11.84
C LYS A 155 -5.35 15.12 11.95
N SER A 156 -5.15 16.23 12.67
CA SER A 156 -3.82 16.83 12.87
C SER A 156 -2.86 15.89 13.59
N ASP A 157 -3.33 15.22 14.65
CA ASP A 157 -2.49 14.26 15.38
C ASP A 157 -2.16 13.04 14.52
N SER A 158 -3.13 12.57 13.73
CA SER A 158 -2.94 11.46 12.79
C SER A 158 -1.87 11.79 11.76
N GLU A 159 -1.92 12.98 11.17
CA GLU A 159 -0.94 13.45 10.18
C GLU A 159 0.48 13.50 10.77
N GLN A 160 0.64 14.03 11.99
CA GLN A 160 1.94 14.11 12.66
C GLN A 160 2.51 12.74 13.02
N LEU A 161 1.68 11.87 13.61
CA LEU A 161 2.09 10.50 13.94
C LEU A 161 2.41 9.69 12.67
N TYR A 162 1.64 9.88 11.60
CA TYR A 162 1.86 9.19 10.33
C TYR A 162 3.17 9.64 9.72
N ALA A 163 3.41 10.94 9.63
CA ALA A 163 4.67 11.49 9.11
C ALA A 163 5.88 10.97 9.90
N LEU A 164 5.79 10.93 11.23
CA LEU A 164 6.85 10.40 12.08
C LEU A 164 7.12 8.92 11.78
N LEU A 165 6.12 8.05 11.86
CA LEU A 165 6.32 6.61 11.67
C LEU A 165 6.69 6.27 10.21
N GLN A 166 6.09 6.94 9.24
CA GLN A 166 6.41 6.77 7.82
C GLN A 166 7.85 7.21 7.53
N SER A 167 8.38 8.23 8.22
CA SER A 167 9.79 8.64 8.04
C SER A 167 10.78 7.52 8.39
N HIS A 168 10.47 6.66 9.37
CA HIS A 168 11.27 5.49 9.68
C HIS A 168 11.19 4.41 8.60
N VAL A 169 10.01 4.26 7.96
CA VAL A 169 9.84 3.36 6.81
C VAL A 169 10.60 3.87 5.58
N LEU A 170 10.69 5.19 5.38
CA LEU A 170 11.30 5.78 4.18
C LEU A 170 12.79 6.10 4.32
N ARG A 171 13.41 5.79 5.47
CA ARG A 171 14.81 6.10 5.71
C ARG A 171 15.71 5.30 4.76
N ILE A 172 16.54 6.02 4.00
CA ILE A 172 17.59 5.44 3.15
C ILE A 172 18.73 4.96 4.06
N GLU A 173 19.27 3.78 3.77
CA GLU A 173 20.45 3.22 4.44
C GLU A 173 21.73 4.03 4.18
#